data_AF-A0A7W7YDV9-F1
#
_entry.id   AF-A0A7W7YDV9-F1
#
_cell.length_a   1.000
_cell.length_b   1.000
_cell.length_c   1.000
_cell.angle_alpha   90.00
_cell.angle_beta   90.00
_cell.angle_gamma   90.00
#
_symmetry.space_group_name_H-M   'P 1'
#
loop_
_entity.id
_entity.type
_entity.pdbx_description
1 polymer ?
#
loop_
_entity_poly.entity_id
_entity_poly.type
_entity_poly.pdbx_seq_one_letter_code
_entity_poly.pdbx_strand_id
1 'polypeptide(L)'
;MLDPFATLEEAGFSLRRAGGMDRLAGWSPELIAGMDWARVSELARAIATEAGCEVAGSRVMPDGAVHFGMIEEPKSAKAQRAMVKTVPWNEWGATPETVQRFAQEVGGARNVRGILIAPGGFSPAALRAAQELRIEAVDAAGLDAAVRALPREKSDYLFVITTAGDFSVPSCPVCLKKLQRVEQEAFELPSRLFDMDGLIADNVVCDRLEVAAGCDVTFLHEVKARAISVSGHVAGDFVCEGPVILESGGTLSGTVAARSLVVRDGGQLLGQFRILEGELGSFVKPVVRWHWRCAGEEGKRECAWVVFEPHE
;
A
#
# COMPACT_ATOMS: atom_id res chain seq x y z
N MET A 1 47.78 -10.65 17.10
CA MET A 1 46.97 -9.88 16.13
C MET A 1 45.55 -10.03 16.62
N LEU A 2 45.03 -9.00 17.29
CA LEU A 2 43.75 -9.06 18.00
C LEU A 2 42.62 -9.00 16.97
N ASP A 3 41.66 -9.91 17.10
CA ASP A 3 40.45 -9.97 16.29
C ASP A 3 39.55 -8.77 16.63
N PRO A 4 39.31 -7.83 15.70
CA PRO A 4 38.48 -6.65 15.95
C PRO A 4 37.01 -6.99 16.21
N PHE A 5 36.57 -8.24 15.97
CA PHE A 5 35.20 -8.68 16.25
C PHE A 5 34.99 -9.13 17.70
N ALA A 6 36.04 -9.53 18.41
CA ALA A 6 35.93 -9.92 19.83
C ALA A 6 35.61 -8.72 20.74
N THR A 7 35.97 -7.51 20.33
CA THR A 7 35.81 -6.29 21.15
C THR A 7 34.39 -5.72 21.12
N LEU A 8 33.53 -6.17 20.18
CA LEU A 8 32.15 -5.69 20.05
C LEU A 8 31.14 -6.57 20.82
N GLU A 9 31.43 -7.86 21.01
CA GLU A 9 30.61 -8.72 21.88
C GLU A 9 30.77 -8.37 23.36
N GLU A 10 31.98 -7.96 23.78
CA GLU A 10 32.25 -7.50 25.16
C GLU A 10 31.54 -6.19 25.52
N ALA A 11 31.06 -5.43 24.52
CA ALA A 11 30.34 -4.16 24.72
C ALA A 11 28.84 -4.32 25.02
N GLY A 12 28.34 -5.55 25.20
CA GLY A 12 26.97 -5.78 25.70
C GLY A 12 25.85 -5.52 24.69
N PHE A 13 26.15 -5.47 23.40
CA PHE A 13 25.13 -5.48 22.34
C PHE A 13 24.45 -6.84 22.25
N SER A 14 23.51 -7.09 23.17
CA SER A 14 22.61 -8.23 23.09
C SER A 14 21.74 -8.09 21.85
N LEU A 15 22.05 -8.86 20.80
CA LEU A 15 21.16 -9.12 19.67
C LEU A 15 19.89 -9.81 20.21
N ARG A 16 18.88 -9.00 20.55
CA ARG A 16 17.54 -9.52 20.78
C ARG A 16 17.03 -10.11 19.47
N ARG A 17 16.85 -11.43 19.47
CA ARG A 17 16.27 -12.23 18.40
C ARG A 17 14.90 -11.66 18.00
N ALA A 18 14.84 -11.00 16.85
CA ALA A 18 13.64 -10.89 16.04
C ALA A 18 13.79 -11.87 14.87
N GLY A 19 12.84 -12.80 14.73
CA GLY A 19 12.89 -13.86 13.74
C GLY A 19 12.87 -13.33 12.30
N GLY A 20 13.80 -13.82 11.48
CA GLY A 20 13.89 -13.49 10.05
C GLY A 20 15.28 -13.60 9.42
N MET A 21 16.35 -13.79 10.20
CA MET A 21 17.73 -13.62 9.73
C MET A 21 18.44 -14.85 9.12
N ASP A 22 17.77 -16.00 8.93
CA ASP A 22 18.47 -17.23 8.50
C ASP A 22 18.40 -17.50 6.97
N ARG A 23 18.01 -16.50 6.15
CA ARG A 23 17.83 -16.67 4.69
C ARG A 23 18.58 -15.70 3.78
N LEU A 24 19.40 -14.79 4.30
CA LEU A 24 20.02 -13.73 3.48
C LEU A 24 21.54 -13.88 3.45
N ALA A 25 22.03 -14.81 2.63
CA ALA A 25 23.47 -15.09 2.42
C ALA A 25 24.16 -14.09 1.47
N GLY A 26 23.61 -12.90 1.28
CA GLY A 26 24.10 -11.86 0.36
C GLY A 26 22.97 -11.07 -0.26
N TRP A 27 23.31 -10.23 -1.25
CA TRP A 27 22.33 -9.50 -2.03
C TRP A 27 21.30 -10.43 -2.66
N SER A 28 20.04 -9.97 -2.75
CA SER A 28 19.01 -10.58 -3.58
C SER A 28 17.92 -9.54 -3.88
N PRO A 29 17.14 -9.71 -4.96
CA PRO A 29 16.00 -8.84 -5.24
C PRO A 29 14.98 -8.82 -4.09
N GLU A 30 14.72 -9.97 -3.46
CA GLU A 30 13.76 -10.09 -2.34
C GLU A 30 14.24 -9.30 -1.12
N LEU A 31 15.55 -9.32 -0.85
CA LEU A 31 16.13 -8.51 0.21
C LEU A 31 15.88 -7.02 -0.06
N ILE A 32 16.20 -6.54 -1.26
CA ILE A 32 16.06 -5.13 -1.64
C ILE A 32 14.59 -4.70 -1.61
N ALA A 33 13.68 -5.54 -2.11
CA ALA A 33 12.24 -5.26 -2.10
C ALA A 33 11.67 -5.17 -0.68
N GLY A 34 12.22 -5.92 0.29
CA GLY A 34 11.79 -5.93 1.69
C GLY A 34 12.45 -4.86 2.58
N MET A 35 13.32 -4.00 2.03
CA MET A 35 13.95 -2.90 2.78
C MET A 35 13.02 -1.70 2.93
N ASP A 36 13.26 -0.90 3.97
CA ASP A 36 12.61 0.40 4.08
C ASP A 36 13.01 1.36 2.94
N TRP A 37 12.14 2.35 2.67
CA TRP A 37 12.39 3.36 1.63
C TRP A 37 13.69 4.13 1.84
N ALA A 38 14.11 4.36 3.07
CA ALA A 38 15.32 5.13 3.38
C ALA A 38 16.57 4.31 3.04
N ARG A 39 16.57 3.01 3.33
CA ARG A 39 17.62 2.04 3.01
C ARG A 39 17.75 1.84 1.52
N VAL A 40 16.64 1.68 0.81
CA VAL A 40 16.65 1.61 -0.67
C VAL A 40 17.25 2.90 -1.26
N SER A 41 16.82 4.06 -0.75
CA SER A 41 17.29 5.35 -1.25
C SER A 41 18.79 5.56 -0.99
N GLU A 42 19.27 5.23 0.21
CA GLU A 42 20.69 5.30 0.54
C GLU A 42 21.52 4.28 -0.24
N LEU A 43 21.01 3.07 -0.45
CA LEU A 43 21.66 2.06 -1.29
C LEU A 43 21.80 2.55 -2.73
N ALA A 44 20.75 3.10 -3.34
CA ALA A 44 20.80 3.63 -4.69
C ALA A 44 21.83 4.76 -4.84
N ARG A 45 21.89 5.67 -3.86
CA ARG A 45 22.90 6.75 -3.82
C ARG A 45 24.31 6.23 -3.66
N ALA A 46 24.49 5.21 -2.81
CA ALA A 46 25.79 4.59 -2.58
C ALA A 46 26.28 3.87 -3.84
N ILE A 47 25.40 3.12 -4.53
CA ILE A 47 25.70 2.50 -5.82
C ILE A 47 26.15 3.55 -6.85
N ALA A 48 25.39 4.65 -6.99
CA ALA A 48 25.76 5.72 -7.92
C ALA A 48 27.11 6.36 -7.59
N THR A 49 27.38 6.60 -6.31
CA THR A 49 28.66 7.16 -5.84
C THR A 49 29.83 6.23 -6.13
N GLU A 50 29.69 4.93 -5.83
CA GLU A 50 30.72 3.91 -6.08
C GLU A 50 30.92 3.63 -7.59
N ALA A 51 29.89 3.86 -8.41
CA ALA A 51 29.99 3.87 -9.87
C ALA A 51 30.69 5.13 -10.44
N GLY A 52 31.11 6.07 -9.59
CA GLY A 52 31.83 7.28 -9.99
C GLY A 52 30.95 8.46 -10.38
N CYS A 53 29.65 8.42 -10.04
CA CYS A 53 28.74 9.55 -10.26
C CYS A 53 28.89 10.61 -9.17
N GLU A 54 28.69 11.88 -9.53
CA GLU A 54 28.49 12.96 -8.54
C GLU A 54 27.02 13.00 -8.14
N VAL A 55 26.72 12.74 -6.87
CA VAL A 55 25.35 12.67 -6.33
C VAL A 55 25.02 13.94 -5.56
N ALA A 56 23.89 14.58 -5.89
CA ALA A 56 23.39 15.76 -5.21
C ALA A 56 22.68 15.43 -3.88
N GLY A 57 22.24 16.47 -3.17
CA GLY A 57 21.38 16.32 -2.00
C GLY A 57 20.05 15.65 -2.35
N SER A 58 19.49 14.94 -1.37
CA SER A 58 18.19 14.28 -1.49
C SER A 58 17.07 15.14 -0.91
N ARG A 59 15.91 15.06 -1.54
CA ARG A 59 14.64 15.55 -1.01
C ARG A 59 13.77 14.36 -0.65
N VAL A 60 13.41 14.25 0.62
CA VAL A 60 12.46 13.26 1.13
C VAL A 60 11.05 13.85 1.06
N MET A 61 10.11 13.08 0.52
CA MET A 61 8.70 13.43 0.42
C MET A 61 7.90 12.78 1.56
N PRO A 62 6.74 13.35 1.97
CA PRO A 62 5.94 12.81 3.07
C PRO A 62 5.41 11.38 2.87
N ASP A 63 5.39 10.90 1.63
CA ASP A 63 4.96 9.57 1.22
C ASP A 63 6.10 8.54 1.18
N GLY A 64 7.30 8.91 1.62
CA GLY A 64 8.49 8.07 1.62
C GLY A 64 9.27 8.05 0.30
N ALA A 65 8.77 8.72 -0.75
CA ALA A 65 9.52 8.90 -1.98
C ALA A 65 10.75 9.80 -1.73
N VAL A 66 11.87 9.48 -2.36
CA VAL A 66 13.11 10.26 -2.29
C VAL A 66 13.53 10.62 -3.69
N HIS A 67 13.85 11.89 -3.89
CA HIS A 67 14.39 12.40 -5.15
C HIS A 67 15.79 12.95 -4.90
N PHE A 68 16.77 12.53 -5.71
CA PHE A 68 18.08 13.16 -5.81
C PHE A 68 18.54 13.30 -7.27
N GLY A 69 19.43 14.26 -7.53
CA GLY A 69 20.08 14.39 -8.82
C GLY A 69 21.43 13.67 -8.84
N MET A 70 21.88 13.23 -10.01
CA MET A 70 23.25 12.77 -10.19
C MET A 70 23.83 13.19 -11.54
N ILE A 71 25.16 13.21 -11.63
CA ILE A 71 25.92 13.46 -12.86
C ILE A 71 26.81 12.25 -13.12
N GLU A 72 26.58 11.58 -14.24
CA GLU A 72 27.43 10.51 -14.76
C GLU A 72 28.60 11.11 -15.55
N GLU A 73 29.77 10.50 -15.43
CA GLU A 73 31.02 10.97 -16.03
C GLU A 73 31.26 12.49 -15.86
N PRO A 74 31.23 13.04 -14.63
CA PRO A 74 31.22 14.50 -14.41
C PRO A 74 32.44 15.23 -14.98
N LYS A 75 33.56 14.53 -15.18
CA LYS A 75 34.81 15.08 -15.76
C LYS A 75 34.93 14.88 -17.27
N SER A 76 33.92 14.31 -17.92
CA SER A 76 33.90 13.97 -19.34
C SER A 76 33.12 15.02 -20.13
N ALA A 77 33.47 15.19 -21.41
CA ALA A 77 32.65 15.97 -22.35
C ALA A 77 31.25 15.35 -22.58
N LYS A 78 31.05 14.10 -22.12
CA LYS A 78 29.79 13.35 -22.21
C LYS A 78 28.97 13.39 -20.91
N ALA A 79 29.28 14.28 -19.96
CA ALA A 79 28.59 14.34 -18.68
C ALA A 79 27.06 14.37 -18.85
N GLN A 80 26.37 13.40 -18.23
CA GLN A 80 24.91 13.27 -18.32
C GLN A 80 24.27 13.54 -16.96
N ARG A 81 23.24 14.39 -16.95
CA ARG A 81 22.47 14.66 -15.74
C ARG A 81 21.30 13.69 -15.66
N ALA A 82 21.13 13.07 -14.50
CA ALA A 82 19.99 12.22 -14.20
C ALA A 82 19.24 12.73 -12.97
N MET A 83 17.92 12.62 -13.03
CA MET A 83 17.01 12.78 -11.92
C MET A 83 16.58 11.40 -11.49
N VAL A 84 16.85 11.05 -10.23
CA VAL A 84 16.51 9.74 -9.67
C VAL A 84 15.40 9.93 -8.63
N LYS A 85 14.36 9.11 -8.70
CA LYS A 85 13.26 9.12 -7.75
C LYS A 85 12.90 7.70 -7.34
N THR A 86 12.76 7.45 -6.03
CA THR A 86 12.08 6.24 -5.53
C THR A 86 10.58 6.46 -5.51
N VAL A 87 9.82 5.42 -5.82
CA VAL A 87 8.35 5.47 -5.71
C VAL A 87 7.91 5.66 -4.25
N PRO A 88 6.71 6.23 -4.03
CA PRO A 88 6.10 6.29 -2.70
C PRO A 88 6.00 4.91 -2.04
N TRP A 89 6.04 4.85 -0.71
CA TRP A 89 5.95 3.58 0.02
C TRP A 89 4.67 2.81 -0.32
N ASN A 90 3.52 3.49 -0.35
CA ASN A 90 2.23 2.86 -0.67
C ASN A 90 2.06 2.55 -2.18
N GLU A 91 3.01 2.98 -3.03
CA GLU A 91 3.08 2.69 -4.46
C GLU A 91 4.37 1.90 -4.79
N TRP A 92 4.79 0.99 -3.90
CA TRP A 92 6.08 0.28 -3.99
C TRP A 92 6.30 -0.46 -5.32
N GLY A 93 5.19 -0.91 -5.93
CA GLY A 93 5.13 -1.30 -7.34
C GLY A 93 4.58 -0.15 -8.19
N ALA A 94 5.31 0.25 -9.22
CA ALA A 94 4.97 1.39 -10.06
C ALA A 94 3.79 1.11 -11.01
N THR A 95 2.88 2.09 -11.13
CA THR A 95 1.79 2.11 -12.10
C THR A 95 2.10 3.06 -13.27
N PRO A 96 1.35 3.02 -14.39
CA PRO A 96 1.51 4.00 -15.47
C PRO A 96 1.38 5.44 -14.99
N GLU A 97 0.49 5.69 -14.04
CA GLU A 97 0.25 7.01 -13.44
C GLU A 97 1.47 7.47 -12.64
N THR A 98 2.12 6.57 -11.88
CA THR A 98 3.38 6.85 -11.18
C THR A 98 4.46 7.29 -12.17
N VAL A 99 4.60 6.58 -13.30
CA VAL A 99 5.58 6.90 -14.35
C VAL A 99 5.27 8.23 -15.04
N GLN A 100 4.01 8.48 -15.41
CA GLN A 100 3.60 9.73 -16.04
C GLN A 100 3.84 10.95 -15.14
N ARG A 101 3.52 10.83 -13.84
CA ARG A 101 3.77 11.87 -12.84
C ARG A 101 5.25 12.21 -12.76
N PHE A 102 6.11 11.19 -12.73
CA PHE A 102 7.55 11.41 -12.72
C PHE A 102 8.07 11.99 -14.04
N ALA A 103 7.56 11.56 -15.19
CA ALA A 103 7.94 12.12 -16.48
C ALA A 103 7.62 13.62 -16.59
N GLN A 104 6.51 14.08 -15.99
CA GLN A 104 6.19 15.50 -15.90
C GLN A 104 7.22 16.27 -15.05
N GLU A 105 7.68 15.70 -13.93
CA GLU A 105 8.73 16.28 -13.09
C GLU A 105 10.06 16.41 -13.86
N VAL A 106 10.45 15.35 -14.57
CA VAL A 106 11.66 15.33 -15.42
C VAL A 106 11.55 16.34 -16.56
N GLY A 107 10.38 16.44 -17.21
CA GLY A 107 10.14 17.39 -18.30
C GLY A 107 10.26 18.86 -17.89
N GLY A 108 10.10 19.17 -16.59
CA GLY A 108 10.38 20.50 -16.03
C GLY A 108 11.88 20.81 -15.93
N ALA A 109 12.76 19.81 -15.99
CA ALA A 109 14.21 19.94 -15.91
C ALA A 109 14.86 19.90 -17.29
N ARG A 110 15.80 20.82 -17.56
CA ARG A 110 16.49 20.90 -18.86
C ARG A 110 17.61 19.88 -18.97
N ASN A 111 17.62 19.09 -20.04
CA ASN A 111 18.68 18.12 -20.37
C ASN A 111 18.96 17.12 -19.24
N VAL A 112 17.90 16.58 -18.64
CA VAL A 112 17.97 15.57 -17.58
C VAL A 112 17.23 14.32 -18.01
N ARG A 113 17.85 13.15 -17.81
CA ARG A 113 17.19 11.84 -17.97
C ARG A 113 16.52 11.44 -16.66
N GLY A 114 15.40 10.74 -16.72
CA GLY A 114 14.68 10.27 -15.53
C GLY A 114 15.02 8.82 -15.22
N ILE A 115 15.28 8.52 -13.94
CA ILE A 115 15.40 7.15 -13.41
C ILE A 115 14.37 6.99 -12.29
N LEU A 116 13.42 6.08 -12.46
CA LEU A 116 12.41 5.75 -11.47
C LEU A 116 12.76 4.40 -10.84
N ILE A 117 12.88 4.38 -9.51
CA ILE A 117 13.19 3.19 -8.73
C ILE A 117 11.91 2.68 -8.06
N ALA A 118 11.48 1.48 -8.41
CA ALA A 118 10.31 0.81 -7.83
C ALA A 118 10.70 -0.61 -7.35
N PRO A 119 11.08 -0.79 -6.07
CA PRO A 119 11.57 -2.08 -5.60
C PRO A 119 10.52 -3.20 -5.67
N GLY A 120 9.22 -2.87 -5.58
CA GLY A 120 8.10 -3.79 -5.81
C GLY A 120 7.82 -4.10 -7.29
N GLY A 121 8.62 -3.55 -8.21
CA GLY A 121 8.51 -3.79 -9.66
C GLY A 121 7.62 -2.81 -10.40
N PHE A 122 7.39 -3.11 -11.68
CA PHE A 122 6.59 -2.29 -12.58
C PHE A 122 5.48 -3.14 -13.21
N SER A 123 4.25 -2.62 -13.26
CA SER A 123 3.22 -3.26 -14.06
C SER A 123 3.61 -3.27 -15.56
N PRO A 124 3.10 -4.20 -16.38
CA PRO A 124 3.38 -4.21 -17.82
C PRO A 124 2.99 -2.90 -18.53
N ALA A 125 1.94 -2.23 -18.05
CA ALA A 125 1.54 -0.93 -18.55
C ALA A 125 2.52 0.18 -18.12
N ALA A 126 3.07 0.11 -16.90
CA ALA A 126 4.07 1.06 -16.41
C ALA A 126 5.38 0.94 -17.19
N LEU A 127 5.83 -0.28 -17.52
CA LEU A 127 7.02 -0.48 -18.37
C LEU A 127 6.85 0.12 -19.76
N ARG A 128 5.67 -0.06 -20.38
CA ARG A 128 5.37 0.59 -21.68
C ARG A 128 5.40 2.11 -21.57
N ALA A 129 4.75 2.67 -20.54
CA ALA A 129 4.77 4.11 -20.30
C ALA A 129 6.21 4.64 -20.07
N ALA A 130 7.04 3.89 -19.33
CA ALA A 130 8.43 4.27 -19.07
C ALA A 130 9.24 4.30 -20.36
N GLN A 131 9.07 3.31 -21.24
CA GLN A 131 9.71 3.28 -22.55
C GLN A 131 9.28 4.45 -23.44
N GLU A 132 7.97 4.72 -23.52
CA GLU A 132 7.41 5.82 -24.33
C GLU A 132 7.90 7.19 -23.85
N LEU A 133 7.97 7.38 -22.53
CA LEU A 133 8.38 8.63 -21.88
C LEU A 133 9.90 8.73 -21.65
N ARG A 134 10.67 7.72 -22.08
CA ARG A 134 12.14 7.63 -21.90
C ARG A 134 12.58 7.76 -20.44
N ILE A 135 11.82 7.14 -19.54
CA ILE A 135 12.17 6.97 -18.14
C ILE A 135 12.86 5.62 -17.98
N GLU A 136 14.05 5.61 -17.38
CA GLU A 136 14.71 4.37 -16.98
C GLU A 136 13.97 3.79 -15.78
N ALA A 137 13.47 2.56 -15.94
CA ALA A 137 12.80 1.81 -14.91
C ALA A 137 13.80 0.89 -14.20
N VAL A 138 13.95 1.05 -12.89
CA VAL A 138 14.85 0.24 -12.06
C VAL A 138 14.04 -0.42 -10.94
N ASP A 139 13.97 -1.74 -10.92
CA ASP A 139 13.34 -2.50 -9.84
C ASP A 139 14.40 -3.09 -8.90
N ALA A 140 13.96 -3.94 -7.96
CA ALA A 140 14.88 -4.62 -7.05
C ALA A 140 15.91 -5.51 -7.77
N ALA A 141 15.55 -6.13 -8.90
CA ALA A 141 16.49 -6.91 -9.70
C ALA A 141 17.52 -6.02 -10.40
N GLY A 142 17.10 -4.83 -10.87
CA GLY A 142 17.99 -3.81 -11.40
C GLY A 142 19.00 -3.31 -10.35
N LEU A 143 18.54 -3.05 -9.12
CA LEU A 143 19.43 -2.67 -8.01
C LEU A 143 20.38 -3.79 -7.59
N ASP A 144 19.91 -5.05 -7.53
CA ASP A 144 20.75 -6.22 -7.24
C ASP A 144 21.85 -6.39 -8.32
N ALA A 145 21.49 -6.24 -9.59
CA ALA A 145 22.47 -6.27 -10.68
C ALA A 145 23.49 -5.13 -10.56
N ALA A 146 23.04 -3.91 -10.24
CA ALA A 146 23.90 -2.76 -10.10
C ALA A 146 24.90 -2.89 -8.94
N VAL A 147 24.46 -3.38 -7.77
CA VAL A 147 25.35 -3.57 -6.62
C VAL A 147 26.33 -4.72 -6.82
N ARG A 148 25.98 -5.75 -7.60
CA ARG A 148 26.89 -6.83 -7.99
C ARG A 148 27.91 -6.45 -9.06
N ALA A 149 27.61 -5.43 -9.85
CA ALA A 149 28.55 -4.91 -10.85
C ALA A 149 29.71 -4.12 -10.21
N LEU A 150 29.57 -3.69 -8.95
CA LEU A 150 30.63 -3.04 -8.19
C LEU A 150 31.75 -4.04 -7.83
N PRO A 151 32.97 -3.54 -7.51
CA PRO A 151 34.00 -4.37 -6.91
C PRO A 151 33.46 -5.10 -5.67
N ARG A 152 33.85 -6.37 -5.49
CA ARG A 152 33.28 -7.25 -4.48
C ARG A 152 33.39 -6.65 -3.07
N GLU A 153 34.51 -6.02 -2.75
CA GLU A 153 34.75 -5.38 -1.46
C GLU A 153 33.74 -4.26 -1.18
N LYS A 154 33.34 -3.52 -2.22
CA LYS A 154 32.33 -2.46 -2.12
C LYS A 154 30.93 -3.05 -1.98
N SER A 155 30.63 -4.07 -2.78
CA SER A 155 29.35 -4.79 -2.69
C SER A 155 29.12 -5.38 -1.29
N ASP A 156 30.14 -6.04 -0.73
CA ASP A 156 30.10 -6.62 0.62
C ASP A 156 29.99 -5.54 1.71
N TYR A 157 30.71 -4.43 1.57
CA TYR A 157 30.60 -3.29 2.48
C TYR A 157 29.18 -2.69 2.49
N LEU A 158 28.61 -2.45 1.29
CA LEU A 158 27.25 -1.94 1.16
C LEU A 158 26.22 -2.91 1.77
N PHE A 159 26.44 -4.21 1.66
CA PHE A 159 25.55 -5.22 2.24
C PHE A 159 25.50 -5.08 3.76
N VAL A 160 26.68 -5.01 4.40
CA VAL A 160 26.79 -4.88 5.86
C VAL A 160 26.11 -3.61 6.36
N ILE A 161 26.38 -2.45 5.75
CA ILE A 161 25.81 -1.19 6.25
C ILE A 161 24.29 -1.07 6.00
N THR A 162 23.81 -1.64 4.89
CA THR A 162 22.40 -1.53 4.49
C THR A 162 21.53 -2.46 5.33
N THR A 163 22.05 -3.64 5.67
CA THR A 163 21.35 -4.65 6.49
C THR A 163 21.62 -4.50 8.00
N ALA A 164 22.44 -3.54 8.41
CA ALA A 164 22.68 -3.28 9.82
C ALA A 164 21.44 -2.73 10.53
N GLY A 165 21.04 -3.40 11.61
CA GLY A 165 19.88 -3.04 12.44
C GLY A 165 18.56 -3.43 11.78
N ASP A 166 17.48 -2.75 12.15
CA ASP A 166 16.17 -2.97 11.57
C ASP A 166 16.08 -2.28 10.21
N PHE A 167 16.25 -3.04 9.13
CA PHE A 167 16.24 -2.52 7.76
C PHE A 167 14.88 -2.65 7.07
N SER A 168 13.95 -3.44 7.63
CA SER A 168 12.64 -3.71 7.01
C SER A 168 11.51 -2.88 7.61
N VAL A 169 11.62 -2.43 8.86
CA VAL A 169 10.62 -1.52 9.44
C VAL A 169 10.76 -0.14 8.81
N PRO A 170 9.70 0.43 8.21
CA PRO A 170 9.78 1.73 7.58
C PRO A 170 10.12 2.85 8.56
N SER A 171 10.82 3.86 8.04
CA SER A 171 11.19 5.06 8.78
C SER A 171 10.20 6.20 8.50
N CYS A 172 9.96 7.08 9.46
CA CYS A 172 9.13 8.28 9.25
C CYS A 172 9.88 9.29 8.35
N PRO A 173 9.32 9.77 7.23
CA PRO A 173 10.00 10.74 6.35
C PRO A 173 10.22 12.11 7.00
N VAL A 174 9.58 12.39 8.13
CA VAL A 174 9.64 13.69 8.84
C VAL A 174 10.64 13.70 10.00
N CYS A 175 10.76 12.60 10.75
CA CYS A 175 11.64 12.49 11.92
C CYS A 175 12.67 11.35 11.85
N LEU A 176 12.63 10.53 10.79
CA LEU A 176 13.52 9.39 10.55
C LEU A 176 13.50 8.27 11.61
N LYS A 177 12.64 8.37 12.62
CA LYS A 177 12.40 7.28 13.58
C LYS A 177 11.61 6.15 12.92
N LYS A 178 11.85 4.92 13.37
CA LYS A 178 11.09 3.74 12.94
C LYS A 178 9.62 3.88 13.27
N LEU A 179 8.77 3.48 12.32
CA LEU A 179 7.34 3.46 12.49
C LEU A 179 6.93 2.27 13.39
N GLN A 180 5.77 2.40 14.01
CA GLN A 180 5.17 1.36 14.82
C GLN A 180 4.02 0.74 14.05
N ARG A 181 3.90 -0.59 14.15
CA ARG A 181 2.73 -1.30 13.66
C ARG A 181 1.53 -0.96 14.53
N VAL A 182 0.49 -0.42 13.92
CA VAL A 182 -0.79 -0.12 14.55
C VAL A 182 -1.84 -1.01 13.90
N GLU A 183 -2.51 -1.82 14.72
CA GLU A 183 -3.65 -2.62 14.28
C GLU A 183 -4.90 -1.77 14.35
N GLN A 184 -5.67 -1.77 13.26
CA GLN A 184 -6.96 -1.11 13.18
C GLN A 184 -8.00 -2.14 12.75
N GLU A 185 -9.02 -2.32 13.57
CA GLU A 185 -10.20 -3.09 13.19
C GLU A 185 -10.93 -2.32 12.09
N ALA A 186 -10.79 -2.78 10.85
CA ALA A 186 -11.54 -2.26 9.72
C ALA A 186 -12.80 -3.10 9.54
N PHE A 187 -13.95 -2.47 9.79
CA PHE A 187 -15.27 -3.03 9.47
C PHE A 187 -15.66 -2.64 8.04
N GLU A 188 -14.88 -3.01 7.04
CA GLU A 188 -15.21 -2.71 5.64
C GLU A 188 -15.77 -3.95 4.95
N LEU A 189 -17.11 -4.03 4.87
CA LEU A 189 -17.79 -4.89 3.91
C LEU A 189 -18.01 -4.11 2.60
N PRO A 190 -18.01 -4.78 1.44
CA PRO A 190 -18.30 -4.11 0.18
C PRO A 190 -19.75 -3.62 0.15
N SER A 191 -20.00 -2.50 -0.53
CA SER A 191 -21.36 -2.14 -0.95
C SER A 191 -21.74 -2.94 -2.19
N ARG A 192 -23.00 -3.39 -2.29
CA ARG A 192 -23.54 -4.17 -3.40
C ARG A 192 -24.72 -3.44 -4.02
N LEU A 193 -24.63 -3.15 -5.31
CA LEU A 193 -25.71 -2.61 -6.12
C LEU A 193 -26.20 -3.72 -7.06
N PHE A 194 -27.50 -3.96 -7.08
CA PHE A 194 -28.18 -4.80 -8.06
C PHE A 194 -29.04 -3.90 -8.96
N ASP A 195 -28.64 -3.78 -10.22
CA ASP A 195 -29.24 -2.93 -11.25
C ASP A 195 -29.80 -3.73 -12.44
N MET A 196 -29.89 -5.05 -12.29
CA MET A 196 -30.43 -5.98 -13.28
C MET A 196 -31.33 -7.01 -12.62
N ASP A 197 -32.35 -7.46 -13.35
CA ASP A 197 -33.23 -8.55 -12.92
C ASP A 197 -32.45 -9.85 -12.81
N GLY A 198 -32.74 -10.64 -11.78
CA GLY A 198 -32.04 -11.91 -11.64
C GLY A 198 -32.32 -12.69 -10.36
N LEU A 199 -31.94 -13.96 -10.43
CA LEU A 199 -31.91 -14.88 -9.30
C LEU A 199 -30.49 -14.95 -8.75
N ILE A 200 -30.29 -14.53 -7.50
CA ILE A 200 -29.00 -14.52 -6.84
C ILE A 200 -28.86 -15.75 -5.95
N ALA A 201 -28.02 -16.68 -6.39
CA ALA A 201 -27.71 -17.92 -5.69
C ALA A 201 -26.50 -17.81 -4.73
N ASP A 202 -25.87 -16.65 -4.66
CA ASP A 202 -24.70 -16.44 -3.81
C ASP A 202 -25.09 -16.00 -2.39
N ASN A 203 -24.25 -16.34 -1.41
CA ASN A 203 -24.37 -15.78 -0.05
C ASN A 203 -23.94 -14.30 -0.05
N VAL A 204 -24.90 -13.39 0.12
CA VAL A 204 -24.65 -11.96 0.09
C VAL A 204 -24.37 -11.43 1.49
N VAL A 205 -23.12 -10.99 1.72
CA VAL A 205 -22.69 -10.27 2.92
C VAL A 205 -22.07 -8.94 2.50
N CYS A 206 -22.66 -7.83 2.91
CA CYS A 206 -22.28 -6.49 2.44
C CYS A 206 -22.47 -5.41 3.52
N ASP A 207 -21.84 -4.24 3.36
CA ASP A 207 -22.10 -3.10 4.25
C ASP A 207 -23.45 -2.49 3.89
N ARG A 208 -23.59 -2.13 2.61
CA ARG A 208 -24.82 -1.60 2.05
C ARG A 208 -25.31 -2.44 0.88
N LEU A 209 -26.58 -2.80 0.90
CA LEU A 209 -27.30 -3.39 -0.22
C LEU A 209 -28.19 -2.34 -0.86
N GLU A 210 -28.06 -2.13 -2.16
CA GLU A 210 -28.93 -1.25 -2.96
C GLU A 210 -29.55 -2.04 -4.11
N VAL A 211 -30.87 -1.97 -4.25
CA VAL A 211 -31.61 -2.52 -5.39
C VAL A 211 -32.20 -1.36 -6.19
N ALA A 212 -31.79 -1.22 -7.44
CA ALA A 212 -32.19 -0.11 -8.29
C ALA A 212 -33.68 -0.17 -8.67
N ALA A 213 -34.24 0.98 -9.04
CA ALA A 213 -35.63 1.08 -9.46
C ALA A 213 -35.87 0.29 -10.77
N GLY A 214 -37.02 -0.37 -10.86
CA GLY A 214 -37.38 -1.17 -12.04
C GLY A 214 -36.72 -2.54 -12.12
N CYS A 215 -35.92 -2.93 -11.13
CA CYS A 215 -35.33 -4.26 -11.05
C CYS A 215 -36.21 -5.24 -10.25
N ASP A 216 -36.19 -6.52 -10.61
CA ASP A 216 -36.75 -7.63 -9.84
C ASP A 216 -35.66 -8.65 -9.48
N VAL A 217 -35.31 -8.71 -8.20
CA VAL A 217 -34.19 -9.51 -7.68
C VAL A 217 -34.68 -10.51 -6.64
N THR A 218 -34.43 -11.79 -6.87
CA THR A 218 -34.76 -12.86 -5.91
C THR A 218 -33.48 -13.44 -5.33
N PHE A 219 -33.34 -13.43 -4.00
CA PHE A 219 -32.23 -14.03 -3.26
C PHE A 219 -32.61 -15.43 -2.78
N LEU A 220 -31.80 -16.44 -3.10
CA LEU A 220 -32.01 -17.83 -2.66
C LEU A 220 -31.48 -18.11 -1.26
N HIS A 221 -30.61 -17.25 -0.74
CA HIS A 221 -29.98 -17.37 0.57
C HIS A 221 -30.24 -16.12 1.41
N GLU A 222 -30.10 -16.27 2.73
CA GLU A 222 -30.20 -15.17 3.68
C GLU A 222 -29.17 -14.08 3.37
N VAL A 223 -29.64 -12.86 3.15
CA VAL A 223 -28.82 -11.69 2.87
C VAL A 223 -28.47 -10.98 4.18
N LYS A 224 -27.18 -10.74 4.42
CA LYS A 224 -26.68 -10.05 5.61
C LYS A 224 -26.10 -8.69 5.23
N ALA A 225 -26.68 -7.62 5.75
CA ALA A 225 -26.23 -6.26 5.45
C ALA A 225 -26.27 -5.34 6.69
N ARG A 226 -25.47 -4.26 6.70
CA ARG A 226 -25.62 -3.21 7.72
C ARG A 226 -26.72 -2.23 7.38
N ALA A 227 -26.91 -1.92 6.11
CA ALA A 227 -27.99 -1.08 5.62
C ALA A 227 -28.56 -1.64 4.31
N ILE A 228 -29.87 -1.54 4.13
CA ILE A 228 -30.57 -1.99 2.91
C ILE A 228 -31.40 -0.82 2.37
N SER A 229 -31.27 -0.53 1.07
CA SER A 229 -32.11 0.41 0.34
C SER A 229 -32.73 -0.27 -0.88
N VAL A 230 -34.05 -0.25 -0.99
CA VAL A 230 -34.79 -0.94 -2.07
C VAL A 230 -35.64 0.06 -2.82
N SER A 231 -35.30 0.29 -4.09
CA SER A 231 -36.13 1.08 -5.04
C SER A 231 -36.87 0.22 -6.06
N GLY A 232 -36.49 -1.06 -6.21
CA GLY A 232 -37.13 -2.04 -7.09
C GLY A 232 -37.94 -3.09 -6.33
N HIS A 233 -38.10 -4.27 -6.91
CA HIS A 233 -38.73 -5.43 -6.30
C HIS A 233 -37.64 -6.39 -5.83
N VAL A 234 -37.74 -6.84 -4.59
CA VAL A 234 -36.80 -7.79 -4.02
C VAL A 234 -37.53 -8.87 -3.24
N ALA A 235 -37.11 -10.12 -3.39
CA ALA A 235 -37.66 -11.27 -2.67
C ALA A 235 -36.56 -12.08 -1.96
N GLY A 236 -36.76 -12.45 -0.70
CA GLY A 236 -35.81 -13.28 0.04
C GLY A 236 -35.89 -13.13 1.57
N ASP A 237 -34.91 -13.71 2.26
CA ASP A 237 -34.71 -13.54 3.70
C ASP A 237 -33.58 -12.54 3.96
N PHE A 238 -33.84 -11.53 4.79
CA PHE A 238 -32.93 -10.42 5.03
C PHE A 238 -32.66 -10.25 6.52
N VAL A 239 -31.39 -10.14 6.88
CA VAL A 239 -30.94 -9.77 8.22
C VAL A 239 -30.11 -8.50 8.12
N CYS A 240 -30.62 -7.43 8.72
CA CYS A 240 -30.02 -6.10 8.68
C CYS A 240 -29.65 -5.60 10.09
N GLU A 241 -28.40 -5.20 10.29
CA GLU A 241 -27.96 -4.61 11.56
C GLU A 241 -28.48 -3.17 11.76
N GLY A 242 -28.85 -2.48 10.68
CA GLY A 242 -29.26 -1.07 10.69
C GLY A 242 -30.62 -0.85 10.03
N PRO A 243 -30.82 0.29 9.34
CA PRO A 243 -32.08 0.63 8.73
C PRO A 243 -32.30 -0.11 7.40
N VAL A 244 -33.52 -0.60 7.22
CA VAL A 244 -34.06 -0.99 5.92
C VAL A 244 -34.91 0.16 5.40
N ILE A 245 -34.58 0.69 4.23
CA ILE A 245 -35.27 1.80 3.59
C ILE A 245 -35.95 1.27 2.33
N LEU A 246 -37.27 1.31 2.30
CA LEU A 246 -38.04 1.10 1.08
C LEU A 246 -38.30 2.46 0.45
N GLU A 247 -37.65 2.70 -0.68
CA GLU A 247 -37.77 3.91 -1.49
C GLU A 247 -39.09 3.93 -2.27
N SER A 248 -39.39 5.04 -2.95
CA SER A 248 -40.66 5.24 -3.65
C SER A 248 -40.88 4.17 -4.73
N GLY A 249 -41.88 3.31 -4.55
CA GLY A 249 -42.20 2.20 -5.45
C GLY A 249 -41.40 0.92 -5.19
N GLY A 250 -40.56 0.89 -4.15
CA GLY A 250 -39.81 -0.29 -3.75
C GLY A 250 -40.69 -1.32 -3.06
N THR A 251 -40.58 -2.59 -3.47
CA THR A 251 -41.30 -3.71 -2.85
C THR A 251 -40.32 -4.73 -2.29
N LEU A 252 -40.45 -5.06 -1.01
CA LEU A 252 -39.69 -6.12 -0.37
C LEU A 252 -40.63 -7.26 0.03
N SER A 253 -40.41 -8.45 -0.53
CA SER A 253 -41.15 -9.67 -0.23
C SER A 253 -40.30 -10.67 0.57
N GLY A 254 -40.86 -11.26 1.63
CA GLY A 254 -40.19 -12.30 2.43
C GLY A 254 -39.97 -11.94 3.90
N THR A 255 -38.97 -12.56 4.54
CA THR A 255 -38.70 -12.37 5.97
C THR A 255 -37.62 -11.31 6.16
N VAL A 256 -37.91 -10.27 6.94
CA VAL A 256 -36.94 -9.20 7.25
C VAL A 256 -36.74 -9.12 8.75
N ALA A 257 -35.51 -9.28 9.18
CA ALA A 257 -35.07 -8.95 10.53
C ALA A 257 -34.22 -7.68 10.47
N ALA A 258 -34.64 -6.58 11.10
CA ALA A 258 -33.87 -5.33 11.11
C ALA A 258 -34.08 -4.53 12.39
N ARG A 259 -33.25 -3.50 12.63
CA ARG A 259 -33.45 -2.58 13.77
C ARG A 259 -34.55 -1.56 13.52
N SER A 260 -34.65 -1.08 12.28
CA SER A 260 -35.66 -0.10 11.89
C SER A 260 -36.05 -0.30 10.44
N LEU A 261 -37.32 -0.05 10.14
CA LEU A 261 -37.86 -0.02 8.80
C LEU A 261 -38.38 1.39 8.51
N VAL A 262 -37.93 1.98 7.41
CA VAL A 262 -38.42 3.25 6.89
C VAL A 262 -39.08 2.97 5.54
N VAL A 263 -40.37 3.22 5.44
CA VAL A 263 -41.13 3.05 4.21
C VAL A 263 -41.50 4.43 3.69
N ARG A 264 -41.01 4.78 2.49
CA ARG A 264 -41.36 6.03 1.81
C ARG A 264 -42.63 5.85 0.96
N ASP A 265 -43.16 6.95 0.44
CA ASP A 265 -44.40 6.96 -0.33
C ASP A 265 -44.37 5.94 -1.47
N GLY A 266 -45.31 5.01 -1.46
CA GLY A 266 -45.41 3.94 -2.46
C GLY A 266 -44.53 2.71 -2.22
N GLY A 267 -43.71 2.70 -1.15
CA GLY A 267 -42.98 1.51 -0.72
C GLY A 267 -43.89 0.46 -0.09
N GLN A 268 -43.61 -0.83 -0.34
CA GLN A 268 -44.42 -1.95 0.14
C GLN A 268 -43.56 -3.05 0.77
N LEU A 269 -43.97 -3.51 1.95
CA LEU A 269 -43.41 -4.70 2.57
C LEU A 269 -44.46 -5.82 2.52
N LEU A 270 -44.12 -6.91 1.87
CA LEU A 270 -44.96 -8.09 1.68
C LEU A 270 -44.33 -9.29 2.39
N GLY A 271 -44.53 -9.39 3.70
CA GLY A 271 -44.02 -10.53 4.45
C GLY A 271 -43.94 -10.28 5.95
N GLN A 272 -42.98 -10.94 6.59
CA GLN A 272 -42.81 -10.87 8.04
C GLN A 272 -41.68 -9.92 8.38
N PHE A 273 -41.95 -8.94 9.26
CA PHE A 273 -40.92 -8.07 9.82
C PHE A 273 -40.69 -8.39 11.29
N ARG A 274 -39.43 -8.57 11.66
CA ARG A 274 -39.00 -8.76 13.03
C ARG A 274 -38.03 -7.66 13.42
N ILE A 275 -38.32 -7.00 14.53
CA ILE A 275 -37.37 -6.06 15.14
C ILE A 275 -36.29 -6.85 15.85
N LEU A 276 -35.04 -6.57 15.51
CA LEU A 276 -33.88 -7.14 16.20
C LEU A 276 -33.65 -6.35 17.50
N GLU A 277 -33.94 -7.00 18.64
CA GLU A 277 -33.67 -6.48 19.98
C GLU A 277 -32.41 -7.14 20.57
N GLY A 278 -31.47 -6.33 21.06
CA GLY A 278 -30.23 -6.80 21.71
C GLY A 278 -28.94 -6.57 20.91
N GLU A 279 -27.80 -6.86 21.53
CA GLU A 279 -26.49 -6.87 20.88
C GLU A 279 -26.38 -8.09 19.96
N LEU A 280 -26.73 -7.92 18.69
CA LEU A 280 -26.29 -8.84 17.66
C LEU A 280 -24.78 -8.73 17.55
N GLY A 281 -24.06 -9.83 17.80
CA GLY A 281 -22.64 -9.91 17.46
C GLY A 281 -22.50 -9.60 15.98
N SER A 282 -21.65 -8.62 15.65
CA SER A 282 -21.37 -8.21 14.27
C SER A 282 -21.14 -9.44 13.41
N PHE A 283 -21.98 -9.64 12.39
CA PHE A 283 -21.82 -10.76 11.44
C PHE A 283 -20.53 -10.61 10.61
N VAL A 284 -19.87 -9.46 10.74
CA VAL A 284 -18.58 -9.10 10.17
C VAL A 284 -17.48 -9.56 11.11
N LYS A 285 -16.67 -10.55 10.70
CA LYS A 285 -15.36 -10.73 11.30
C LYS A 285 -14.54 -9.49 10.98
N PRO A 286 -14.03 -8.74 11.97
CA PRO A 286 -13.18 -7.59 11.69
C PRO A 286 -12.00 -8.08 10.86
N VAL A 287 -11.79 -7.47 9.69
CA VAL A 287 -10.52 -7.62 9.00
C VAL A 287 -9.57 -6.72 9.76
N VAL A 288 -8.71 -7.33 10.58
CA VAL A 288 -7.63 -6.61 11.24
C VAL A 288 -6.65 -6.21 10.14
N ARG A 289 -6.79 -4.97 9.66
CA ARG A 289 -5.76 -4.34 8.84
C ARG A 289 -4.78 -3.68 9.78
N TRP A 290 -3.50 -3.78 9.47
CA TRP A 290 -2.47 -3.10 10.23
C TRP A 290 -1.70 -2.20 9.29
N HIS A 291 -1.26 -1.06 9.79
CA HIS A 291 -0.45 -0.11 9.05
C HIS A 291 0.66 0.42 9.94
N TRP A 292 1.67 1.01 9.33
CA TRP A 292 2.78 1.66 10.02
C TRP A 292 2.42 3.11 10.32
N ARG A 293 2.58 3.56 11.56
CA ARG A 293 2.45 4.96 11.97
C ARG A 293 3.65 5.45 12.75
N CYS A 294 3.91 6.75 12.67
CA CYS A 294 4.86 7.37 13.56
C CYS A 294 4.19 7.56 14.94
N ALA A 295 4.87 7.18 16.02
CA ALA A 295 4.43 7.47 17.39
C ALA A 295 4.42 8.99 17.72
N GLY A 296 4.90 9.81 16.79
CA GLY A 296 5.14 11.23 17.00
C GLY A 296 6.46 11.47 17.75
N GLU A 297 7.04 12.64 17.50
CA GLU A 297 8.03 13.23 18.38
C GLU A 297 7.39 14.50 18.95
N GLU A 298 7.57 14.77 20.23
CA GLU A 298 7.11 16.02 20.84
C GLU A 298 7.58 17.20 19.98
N GLY A 299 6.65 17.87 19.29
CA GLY A 299 6.93 19.05 18.48
C GLY A 299 6.71 18.93 16.96
N LYS A 300 6.55 17.72 16.37
CA LYS A 300 6.31 17.58 14.91
C LYS A 300 4.93 17.01 14.60
N ARG A 301 3.93 17.90 14.50
CA ARG A 301 2.52 17.53 14.16
C ARG A 301 2.38 16.83 12.81
N GLU A 302 3.31 17.07 11.89
CA GLU A 302 3.32 16.46 10.55
C GLU A 302 3.52 14.93 10.59
N CYS A 303 4.16 14.40 11.64
CA CYS A 303 4.35 12.95 11.80
C CYS A 303 3.02 12.17 11.93
N ALA A 304 1.94 12.81 12.41
CA ALA A 304 0.66 12.16 12.65
C ALA A 304 -0.04 11.69 11.36
N TRP A 305 0.30 12.31 10.24
CA TRP A 305 -0.27 12.03 8.91
C TRP A 305 0.51 10.95 8.14
N VAL A 306 1.67 10.52 8.64
CA VAL A 306 2.45 9.45 8.02
C VAL A 306 1.79 8.12 8.34
N VAL A 307 1.17 7.52 7.32
CA VAL A 307 0.56 6.19 7.37
C VAL A 307 1.03 5.39 6.17
N PHE A 308 1.68 4.27 6.45
CA PHE A 308 2.28 3.39 5.44
C PHE A 308 1.63 2.01 5.51
N GLU A 309 1.15 1.53 4.37
CA GLU A 309 0.58 0.20 4.23
C GLU A 309 1.68 -0.87 4.32
N PRO A 310 1.39 -2.07 4.82
CA PRO A 310 2.33 -3.17 4.79
C PRO A 310 2.56 -3.64 3.35
N HIS A 311 3.79 -4.02 3.03
CA HIS A 311 4.09 -4.78 1.81
C HIS A 311 3.98 -6.27 2.14
N GLU A 312 3.27 -7.03 1.30
CA GLU A 312 3.13 -8.49 1.42
C GLU A 312 4.31 -9.25 0.81
#